data_AF-N6WW33-F1
#
_entry.id   AF-N6WW33-F1
#
_cell.length_a   1.000
_cell.length_b   1.000
_cell.length_c   1.000
_cell.angle_alpha   90.00
_cell.angle_beta   90.00
_cell.angle_gamma   90.00
#
_symmetry.space_group_name_H-M   'P 1'
#
loop_
_entity.id
_entity.type
_entity.pdbx_description
1 polymer ?
#
loop_
_entity_poly.entity_id
_entity_poly.type
_entity_poly.pdbx_seq_one_letter_code
_entity_poly.pdbx_strand_id
1 'polypeptide(L)'
;MGTISPIKESTCCDPASAGTVYLPSGTSLILLMPRLLATTIHGAVDVLKKTFDGTYDDNCPACGETHAHGGICCGIPEIHCPSPCVCSIHWVGCPGDSFKHAIQVTNTSKTEREFTLTSVPFPHTQEAVAVTPGKQTLGTEESLQAEASFTIPETFAGSKYRTVIKVKGAYEQIIQVCLTVRPRQACGCHVEQGDIPKRVKAHHWYHHFQCVEDCFEPAKKVG
;
A
#
# COMPACT_ATOMS: atom_id res chain seq x y z
N MET A 1 9.46 20.10 32.05
CA MET A 1 8.68 18.85 31.99
C MET A 1 7.36 19.16 31.32
N GLY A 2 7.25 18.82 30.03
CA GLY A 2 6.02 18.94 29.25
C GLY A 2 5.93 17.69 28.39
N THR A 3 5.03 16.79 28.75
CA THR A 3 4.75 15.54 28.05
C THR A 3 3.97 15.86 26.77
N ILE A 4 4.62 15.71 25.63
CA ILE A 4 3.97 15.72 24.31
C ILE A 4 3.54 14.29 24.01
N SER A 5 2.23 14.07 23.95
CA SER A 5 1.63 12.80 23.54
C SER A 5 1.93 12.49 22.07
N PRO A 6 2.09 11.20 21.69
CA PRO A 6 2.30 10.81 20.31
C PRO A 6 0.99 10.89 19.50
N ILE A 7 1.03 11.64 18.40
CA ILE A 7 0.00 11.62 17.36
C ILE A 7 0.11 10.28 16.64
N LYS A 8 -0.92 9.45 16.80
CA LYS A 8 -1.10 8.16 16.14
C LYS A 8 -1.87 8.41 14.84
N GLU A 9 -1.18 8.75 13.75
CA GLU A 9 -1.79 8.76 12.41
C GLU A 9 -1.69 7.36 11.79
N SER A 10 -2.74 6.58 12.03
CA SER A 10 -3.07 5.36 11.31
C SER A 10 -4.25 5.68 10.41
N THR A 11 -4.00 5.77 9.11
CA THR A 11 -5.05 5.53 8.12
C THR A 11 -4.42 4.92 6.87
N CYS A 12 -4.48 3.59 6.83
CA CYS A 12 -4.32 2.80 5.63
C CYS A 12 -5.42 3.16 4.63
N CYS A 13 -5.08 3.23 3.35
CA CYS A 13 -6.06 3.46 2.28
C CYS A 13 -6.75 2.14 1.92
N ASP A 14 -8.02 1.97 2.32
CA ASP A 14 -8.90 0.92 1.80
C ASP A 14 -9.53 1.34 0.46
N PRO A 15 -9.55 0.45 -0.56
CA PRO A 15 -10.28 0.68 -1.80
C PRO A 15 -11.57 -0.16 -1.83
N ALA A 16 -12.64 0.30 -1.17
CA ALA A 16 -13.97 -0.31 -1.34
C ALA A 16 -15.11 0.67 -1.02
N SER A 17 -15.64 1.36 -2.04
CA SER A 17 -17.05 1.79 -2.09
C SER A 17 -17.38 2.50 -3.41
N ALA A 18 -17.84 1.74 -4.40
CA ALA A 18 -18.65 2.28 -5.50
C ALA A 18 -19.41 1.12 -6.18
N GLY A 19 -20.39 0.55 -5.47
CA GLY A 19 -21.36 -0.39 -6.05
C GLY A 19 -22.71 0.32 -6.23
N THR A 20 -23.03 0.71 -7.45
CA THR A 20 -24.32 1.32 -7.81
C THR A 20 -25.38 0.22 -7.97
N VAL A 21 -26.48 0.31 -7.22
CA VAL A 21 -27.61 -0.63 -7.26
C VAL A 21 -28.51 -0.31 -8.46
N TYR A 22 -28.71 -1.27 -9.36
CA TYR A 22 -29.70 -1.18 -10.45
C TYR A 22 -31.08 -1.70 -9.96
N LEU A 23 -32.12 -0.87 -10.09
CA LEU A 23 -33.51 -1.29 -9.87
C LEU A 23 -34.10 -1.88 -11.17
N PRO A 24 -34.77 -3.05 -11.13
CA PRO A 24 -35.34 -3.68 -12.33
C PRO A 24 -36.65 -3.01 -12.79
N SER A 25 -36.88 -3.04 -14.10
CA SER A 25 -38.02 -2.40 -14.78
C SER A 25 -39.34 -3.18 -14.61
N GLY A 26 -40.46 -2.43 -14.55
CA GLY A 26 -41.80 -2.89 -14.16
C GLY A 26 -42.45 -3.96 -15.05
N THR A 27 -41.85 -4.33 -16.17
CA THR A 27 -42.31 -5.43 -17.04
C THR A 27 -42.01 -6.82 -16.47
N SER A 28 -41.11 -6.95 -15.48
CA SER A 28 -40.84 -8.22 -14.79
C SER A 28 -41.93 -8.64 -13.79
N LEU A 29 -42.81 -7.73 -13.37
CA LEU A 29 -43.87 -8.00 -12.38
C LEU A 29 -45.07 -8.76 -12.98
N ILE A 30 -45.33 -8.59 -14.28
CA ILE A 30 -46.53 -9.15 -14.92
C ILE A 30 -46.39 -10.67 -15.16
N LEU A 31 -45.17 -11.18 -15.33
CA LEU A 31 -44.88 -12.61 -15.48
C LEU A 31 -44.64 -13.33 -14.15
N LEU A 32 -44.71 -12.63 -13.02
CA LEU A 32 -44.42 -13.19 -11.69
C LEU A 32 -45.51 -14.17 -11.24
N MET A 33 -46.79 -13.82 -11.43
CA MET A 33 -47.95 -14.60 -10.94
C MET A 33 -48.09 -16.00 -11.56
N PRO A 34 -48.02 -16.17 -12.91
CA PRO A 34 -48.07 -17.52 -13.51
C PRO A 34 -46.85 -18.37 -13.16
N ARG A 35 -45.67 -17.75 -12.98
CA ARG A 35 -44.44 -18.43 -12.58
C ARG A 35 -44.49 -18.86 -11.11
N LEU A 36 -45.08 -18.06 -10.23
CA LEU A 36 -45.36 -18.40 -8.83
C LEU A 36 -46.36 -19.57 -8.70
N LEU A 37 -47.35 -19.64 -9.59
CA LEU A 37 -48.33 -20.74 -9.61
C LEU A 37 -47.72 -22.06 -10.11
N ALA A 38 -46.84 -22.02 -11.13
CA ALA A 38 -46.17 -23.22 -11.62
C ALA A 38 -45.12 -23.76 -10.62
N THR A 39 -44.40 -22.88 -9.91
CA THR A 39 -43.43 -23.28 -8.88
C THR A 39 -44.08 -23.76 -7.59
N THR A 40 -45.28 -23.27 -7.24
CA THR A 40 -46.02 -23.75 -6.07
C THR A 40 -46.57 -25.16 -6.25
N ILE A 41 -46.96 -25.58 -7.46
CA ILE A 41 -47.51 -26.94 -7.66
C ILE A 41 -46.42 -28.01 -7.67
N HIS A 42 -45.26 -27.77 -8.29
CA HIS A 42 -44.13 -28.71 -8.22
C HIS A 42 -43.46 -28.71 -6.84
N GLY A 43 -43.35 -27.54 -6.19
CA GLY A 43 -42.89 -27.46 -4.81
C GLY A 43 -43.85 -28.10 -3.80
N ALA A 44 -45.17 -27.99 -4.02
CA ALA A 44 -46.17 -28.52 -3.09
C ALA A 44 -46.19 -30.05 -3.03
N VAL A 45 -45.88 -30.75 -4.13
CA VAL A 45 -45.84 -32.23 -4.12
C VAL A 45 -44.65 -32.72 -3.30
N ASP A 46 -43.47 -32.10 -3.45
CA ASP A 46 -42.31 -32.42 -2.63
C ASP A 46 -42.49 -32.03 -1.17
N VAL A 47 -43.13 -30.88 -0.90
CA VAL A 47 -43.49 -30.46 0.46
C VAL A 47 -44.49 -31.43 1.08
N LEU A 48 -45.53 -31.86 0.34
CA LEU A 48 -46.51 -32.84 0.82
C LEU A 48 -45.86 -34.17 1.14
N LYS A 49 -45.01 -34.70 0.26
CA LYS A 49 -44.29 -35.96 0.51
C LYS A 49 -43.43 -35.88 1.76
N LYS A 50 -42.67 -34.78 1.92
CA LYS A 50 -41.84 -34.52 3.09
C LYS A 50 -42.64 -34.21 4.37
N THR A 51 -43.86 -33.69 4.25
CA THR A 51 -44.78 -33.45 5.38
C THR A 51 -45.37 -34.76 5.90
N PHE A 52 -45.62 -35.74 5.02
CA PHE A 52 -46.18 -37.04 5.42
C PHE A 52 -45.12 -38.02 5.92
N ASP A 53 -43.87 -37.94 5.44
CA ASP A 53 -42.78 -38.83 5.88
C ASP A 53 -42.06 -38.34 7.16
N GLY A 54 -42.44 -37.17 7.70
CA GLY A 54 -42.16 -36.78 9.08
C GLY A 54 -40.72 -36.38 9.42
N THR A 55 -39.76 -36.46 8.50
CA THR A 55 -38.37 -36.04 8.72
C THR A 55 -37.98 -34.94 7.73
N TYR A 56 -38.30 -33.70 8.07
CA TYR A 56 -37.76 -32.49 7.43
C TYR A 56 -36.44 -32.13 8.12
N ASP A 57 -35.41 -32.94 7.91
CA ASP A 57 -34.05 -32.52 8.24
C ASP A 57 -33.54 -31.70 7.05
N ASP A 58 -33.76 -30.38 7.07
CA ASP A 58 -33.05 -29.40 6.21
C ASP A 58 -31.57 -29.27 6.64
N ASN A 59 -31.01 -30.38 7.12
CA ASN A 59 -29.68 -30.47 7.64
C ASN A 59 -28.71 -30.43 6.47
N CYS A 60 -27.79 -29.48 6.52
CA CYS A 60 -26.69 -29.42 5.57
C CYS A 60 -25.97 -30.78 5.57
N PRO A 61 -25.78 -31.45 4.43
CA PRO A 61 -25.15 -32.76 4.39
C PRO A 61 -23.68 -32.76 4.87
N ALA A 62 -23.06 -31.58 4.99
CA ALA A 62 -21.71 -31.43 5.50
C ALA A 62 -21.62 -31.34 7.03
N CYS A 63 -22.59 -30.69 7.70
CA CYS A 63 -22.56 -30.47 9.15
C CYS A 63 -23.75 -31.06 9.93
N GLY A 64 -24.79 -31.55 9.24
CA GLY A 64 -25.97 -32.11 9.88
C GLY A 64 -26.88 -31.06 10.53
N GLU A 65 -26.70 -29.77 10.26
CA GLU A 65 -27.46 -28.67 10.87
C GLU A 65 -28.25 -27.87 9.81
N THR A 66 -29.42 -27.36 10.21
CA THR A 66 -30.23 -26.46 9.39
C THR A 66 -29.61 -25.07 9.33
N HIS A 67 -29.30 -24.59 8.13
CA HIS A 67 -28.82 -23.22 7.91
C HIS A 67 -29.63 -22.49 6.85
N ALA A 68 -29.78 -21.17 7.01
CA ALA A 68 -30.37 -20.32 6.00
C ALA A 68 -29.59 -20.43 4.67
N HIS A 69 -30.28 -20.27 3.54
CA HIS A 69 -29.66 -20.33 2.21
C HIS A 69 -28.54 -19.28 2.11
N GLY A 70 -27.29 -19.73 1.89
CA GLY A 70 -26.09 -18.87 1.93
C GLY A 70 -25.37 -18.81 3.29
N GLY A 71 -25.80 -19.59 4.28
CA GLY A 71 -25.10 -19.79 5.55
C GLY A 71 -23.75 -20.48 5.38
N ILE A 72 -22.83 -20.15 6.29
CA ILE A 72 -21.39 -20.46 6.23
C ILE A 72 -21.08 -21.96 6.09
N CYS A 73 -21.99 -22.87 6.49
CA CYS A 73 -21.73 -24.31 6.41
C CYS A 73 -21.64 -24.87 4.97
N CYS A 74 -22.17 -24.16 3.95
CA CYS A 74 -22.12 -24.60 2.55
C CYS A 74 -21.26 -23.70 1.64
N GLY A 75 -20.30 -22.96 2.20
CA GLY A 75 -19.36 -22.19 1.38
C GLY A 75 -18.52 -23.15 0.54
N ILE A 76 -18.76 -23.23 -0.77
CA ILE A 76 -17.81 -23.84 -1.71
C ILE A 76 -16.49 -23.08 -1.48
N PRO A 77 -15.37 -23.75 -1.19
CA PRO A 77 -14.12 -23.07 -0.93
C PRO A 77 -13.71 -22.26 -2.16
N GLU A 78 -13.84 -20.95 -2.07
CA GLU A 78 -13.44 -20.03 -3.13
C GLU A 78 -11.94 -19.75 -3.00
N ILE A 79 -11.21 -19.96 -4.10
CA ILE A 79 -9.81 -19.57 -4.19
C ILE A 79 -9.78 -18.09 -4.60
N HIS A 80 -9.30 -17.25 -3.70
CA HIS A 80 -9.17 -15.82 -3.97
C HIS A 80 -8.08 -15.57 -5.01
N CYS A 81 -8.34 -14.66 -5.95
CA CYS A 81 -7.31 -14.21 -6.88
C CYS A 81 -6.20 -13.48 -6.11
N PRO A 82 -4.93 -13.62 -6.53
CA PRO A 82 -3.84 -12.88 -5.92
C PRO A 82 -4.08 -11.37 -6.06
N SER A 83 -3.65 -10.61 -5.05
CA SER A 83 -3.69 -9.14 -5.12
C SER A 83 -2.90 -8.66 -6.35
N PRO A 84 -3.44 -7.69 -7.12
CA PRO A 84 -2.70 -7.10 -8.22
C PRO A 84 -1.47 -6.32 -7.72
N CYS A 85 -1.51 -5.77 -6.50
CA CYS A 85 -0.38 -5.08 -5.89
C CYS A 85 0.42 -6.06 -5.02
N VAL A 86 1.70 -6.28 -5.36
CA VAL A 86 2.56 -7.27 -4.70
C VAL A 86 3.46 -6.69 -3.63
N CYS A 87 3.88 -5.42 -3.77
CA CYS A 87 4.67 -4.73 -2.75
C CYS A 87 4.62 -3.21 -2.92
N SER A 88 5.13 -2.48 -1.93
CA SER A 88 5.24 -1.03 -1.95
C SER A 88 6.65 -0.55 -1.57
N ILE A 89 7.14 0.44 -2.31
CA ILE A 89 8.41 1.14 -2.08
C ILE A 89 8.09 2.52 -1.53
N HIS A 90 8.72 2.89 -0.41
CA HIS A 90 8.52 4.18 0.24
C HIS A 90 9.84 4.94 0.29
N TRP A 91 9.90 6.07 -0.42
CA TRP A 91 11.05 6.97 -0.42
C TRP A 91 10.67 8.32 0.16
N VAL A 92 11.57 8.86 0.98
CA VAL A 92 11.42 10.19 1.58
C VAL A 92 12.75 10.90 1.46
N GLY A 93 12.75 12.07 0.83
CA GLY A 93 13.97 12.86 0.69
C GLY A 93 13.73 14.24 0.12
N CYS A 94 14.82 14.83 -0.32
CA CYS A 94 14.94 16.18 -0.80
C CYS A 94 15.25 16.21 -2.29
N PRO A 95 14.96 17.33 -2.98
CA PRO A 95 15.40 17.49 -4.37
C PRO A 95 16.91 17.25 -4.49
N GLY A 96 17.31 16.46 -5.49
CA GLY A 96 18.69 16.01 -5.69
C GLY A 96 19.02 14.64 -5.06
N ASP A 97 18.25 14.17 -4.08
CA ASP A 97 18.49 12.85 -3.47
C ASP A 97 18.25 11.72 -4.48
N SER A 98 19.08 10.69 -4.40
CA SER A 98 18.99 9.50 -5.24
C SER A 98 18.67 8.26 -4.41
N PHE A 99 17.69 7.49 -4.86
CA PHE A 99 17.26 6.25 -4.22
C PHE A 99 17.52 5.04 -5.09
N LYS A 100 17.72 3.92 -4.42
CA LYS A 100 17.84 2.58 -5.00
C LYS A 100 17.04 1.59 -4.19
N HIS A 101 16.45 0.60 -4.84
CA HIS A 101 15.71 -0.47 -4.20
C HIS A 101 15.84 -1.76 -5.01
N ALA A 102 16.26 -2.86 -4.37
CA ALA A 102 16.36 -4.16 -5.01
C ALA A 102 14.97 -4.80 -5.13
N ILE A 103 14.69 -5.39 -6.29
CA ILE A 103 13.45 -6.10 -6.63
C ILE A 103 13.86 -7.50 -7.08
N GLN A 104 13.31 -8.52 -6.43
CA GLN A 104 13.46 -9.90 -6.84
C GLN A 104 12.13 -10.41 -7.41
N VAL A 105 12.16 -10.94 -8.64
CA VAL A 105 11.02 -11.59 -9.28
C VAL A 105 11.37 -13.04 -9.54
N THR A 106 10.63 -13.98 -8.96
CA THR A 106 10.88 -15.42 -9.10
C THR A 106 9.79 -16.09 -9.93
N ASN A 107 10.18 -16.93 -10.90
CA ASN A 107 9.24 -17.70 -11.69
C ASN A 107 8.85 -18.99 -10.95
N THR A 108 7.73 -18.98 -10.24
CA THR A 108 7.18 -20.16 -9.56
C THR A 108 6.36 -21.08 -10.48
N SER A 109 6.38 -20.84 -11.80
CA SER A 109 5.65 -21.66 -12.77
C SER A 109 6.55 -22.75 -13.35
N LYS A 110 5.95 -23.86 -13.79
CA LYS A 110 6.65 -25.00 -14.42
C LYS A 110 7.14 -24.73 -15.84
N THR A 111 6.96 -23.52 -16.34
CA THR A 111 7.22 -23.14 -17.73
C THR A 111 8.12 -21.92 -17.74
N GLU A 112 9.09 -21.91 -18.64
CA GLU A 112 9.93 -20.74 -18.90
C GLU A 112 9.09 -19.58 -19.44
N ARG A 113 9.33 -18.36 -18.95
CA ARG A 113 8.60 -17.15 -19.36
C ARG A 113 9.49 -15.91 -19.31
N GLU A 114 9.22 -14.95 -20.19
CA GLU A 114 9.79 -13.61 -20.11
C GLU A 114 9.04 -12.79 -19.05
N PHE A 115 9.78 -12.23 -18.10
CA PHE A 115 9.30 -11.23 -17.17
C PHE A 115 9.79 -9.86 -17.60
N THR A 116 8.88 -8.88 -17.65
CA THR A 116 9.19 -7.48 -18.01
C THR A 116 8.72 -6.55 -16.90
N LEU A 117 9.60 -5.67 -16.45
CA LEU A 117 9.32 -4.60 -15.50
C LEU A 117 9.25 -3.28 -16.28
N THR A 118 8.12 -2.58 -16.18
CA THR A 118 7.91 -1.31 -16.87
C THR A 118 7.39 -0.27 -15.90
N SER A 119 8.16 0.80 -15.72
CA SER A 119 7.77 1.91 -14.87
C SER A 119 6.79 2.84 -15.56
N VAL A 120 5.79 3.29 -14.83
CA VAL A 120 4.89 4.36 -15.24
C VAL A 120 5.46 5.69 -14.72
N PRO A 121 5.42 6.79 -15.49
CA PRO A 121 5.79 8.11 -14.99
C PRO A 121 4.91 8.56 -13.82
N PHE A 122 5.44 9.40 -12.93
CA PHE A 122 4.61 10.01 -11.89
C PHE A 122 3.54 10.92 -12.51
N PRO A 123 2.31 10.96 -11.96
CA PRO A 123 1.22 11.80 -12.47
C PRO A 123 1.66 13.25 -12.69
N HIS A 124 1.27 13.83 -13.82
CA HIS A 124 1.59 15.21 -14.23
C HIS A 124 3.08 15.49 -14.44
N THR A 125 3.92 14.45 -14.56
CA THR A 125 5.35 14.56 -14.88
C THR A 125 5.72 13.60 -16.01
N GLN A 126 6.90 13.76 -16.59
CA GLN A 126 7.49 12.78 -17.52
C GLN A 126 8.53 11.88 -16.83
N GLU A 127 8.69 12.05 -15.53
CA GLU A 127 9.73 11.40 -14.74
C GLU A 127 9.24 10.02 -14.29
N ALA A 128 10.02 8.99 -14.59
CA ALA A 128 9.71 7.61 -14.25
C ALA A 128 10.86 6.98 -13.46
N VAL A 129 10.53 5.98 -12.64
CA VAL A 129 11.54 5.18 -11.93
C VAL A 129 12.33 4.37 -12.95
N ALA A 130 13.65 4.45 -12.94
CA ALA A 130 14.49 3.62 -13.79
C ALA A 130 14.58 2.20 -13.19
N VAL A 131 14.41 1.16 -14.00
CA VAL A 131 14.48 -0.24 -13.55
C VAL A 131 15.46 -1.01 -14.42
N THR A 132 16.47 -1.62 -13.79
CA THR A 132 17.54 -2.32 -14.50
C THR A 132 17.95 -3.59 -13.76
N PRO A 133 18.03 -4.76 -14.44
CA PRO A 133 17.49 -5.05 -15.76
C PRO A 133 15.96 -4.97 -15.82
N GLY A 134 15.42 -4.40 -16.91
CA GLY A 134 13.97 -4.23 -17.11
C GLY A 134 13.26 -5.47 -17.67
N LYS A 135 14.00 -6.50 -18.11
CA LYS A 135 13.40 -7.75 -18.59
C LYS A 135 14.39 -8.92 -18.51
N GLN A 136 13.86 -10.12 -18.33
CA GLN A 136 14.64 -11.36 -18.36
C GLN A 136 13.72 -12.57 -18.58
N THR A 137 14.18 -13.54 -19.36
CA THR A 137 13.55 -14.85 -19.45
C THR A 137 14.01 -15.72 -18.29
N LEU A 138 13.07 -16.27 -17.53
CA LEU A 138 13.32 -17.08 -16.34
C LEU A 138 12.77 -18.49 -16.53
N GLY A 139 13.62 -19.50 -16.28
CA GLY A 139 13.23 -20.89 -16.10
C GLY A 139 12.42 -21.11 -14.81
N THR A 140 12.09 -22.36 -14.51
CA THR A 140 11.36 -22.73 -13.28
C THR A 140 12.25 -22.47 -12.05
N GLU A 141 11.72 -21.79 -11.04
CA GLU A 141 12.42 -21.36 -9.81
C GLU A 141 13.58 -20.36 -10.01
N GLU A 142 13.82 -19.89 -11.23
CA GLU A 142 14.81 -18.85 -11.48
C GLU A 142 14.30 -17.47 -11.05
N SER A 143 15.23 -16.58 -10.71
CA SER A 143 14.93 -15.23 -10.23
C SER A 143 15.64 -14.15 -11.02
N LEU A 144 14.90 -13.10 -11.36
CA LEU A 144 15.39 -11.82 -11.86
C LEU A 144 15.69 -10.91 -10.67
N GLN A 145 16.91 -10.41 -10.59
CA GLN A 145 17.33 -9.37 -9.63
C GLN A 145 17.40 -8.03 -10.37
N ALA A 146 16.43 -7.16 -10.15
CA ALA A 146 16.34 -5.83 -10.73
C ALA A 146 16.55 -4.74 -9.67
N GLU A 147 17.11 -3.61 -10.06
CA GLU A 147 17.22 -2.42 -9.21
C GLU A 147 16.29 -1.33 -9.74
N ALA A 148 15.36 -0.87 -8.90
CA ALA A 148 14.62 0.36 -9.11
C ALA A 148 15.42 1.54 -8.57
N SER A 149 15.62 2.56 -9.38
CA SER A 149 16.37 3.76 -9.02
C SER A 149 15.65 5.02 -9.47
N PHE A 150 15.77 6.08 -8.68
CA PHE A 150 15.16 7.37 -8.98
C PHE A 150 15.93 8.49 -8.28
N THR A 151 16.24 9.53 -9.02
CA THR A 151 16.80 10.78 -8.48
C THR A 151 15.71 11.82 -8.47
N ILE A 152 15.43 12.44 -7.32
CA ILE A 152 14.39 13.47 -7.21
C ILE A 152 14.83 14.69 -8.01
N PRO A 153 14.12 15.08 -9.08
CA PRO A 153 14.45 16.27 -9.84
C PRO A 153 14.18 17.53 -9.04
N GLU A 154 14.88 18.61 -9.36
CA GLU A 154 14.71 19.93 -8.73
C GLU A 154 13.30 20.52 -8.87
N THR A 155 12.52 20.05 -9.84
CA THR A 155 11.12 20.47 -10.07
C THR A 155 10.14 19.86 -9.07
N PHE A 156 10.53 18.82 -8.34
CA PHE A 156 9.71 18.19 -7.32
C PHE A 156 9.95 18.90 -5.99
N ALA A 157 8.90 19.37 -5.32
CA ALA A 157 9.05 20.00 -4.01
C ALA A 157 7.80 19.87 -3.15
N GLY A 158 8.00 19.54 -1.87
CA GLY A 158 6.96 19.64 -0.83
C GLY A 158 5.70 18.79 -1.06
N SER A 159 5.79 17.75 -1.88
CA SER A 159 4.63 17.00 -2.38
C SER A 159 4.82 15.49 -2.23
N LYS A 160 3.70 14.76 -2.27
CA LYS A 160 3.67 13.30 -2.32
C LYS A 160 3.33 12.85 -3.73
N TYR A 161 4.15 11.98 -4.28
CA TYR A 161 3.98 11.41 -5.61
C TYR A 161 3.80 9.90 -5.50
N ARG A 162 2.90 9.35 -6.32
CA ARG A 162 2.65 7.92 -6.39
C ARG A 162 2.75 7.46 -7.83
N THR A 163 3.50 6.39 -8.07
CA THR A 163 3.52 5.72 -9.36
C THR A 163 3.58 4.20 -9.15
N VAL A 164 3.63 3.44 -10.24
CA VAL A 164 3.71 1.99 -10.23
C VAL A 164 4.79 1.49 -11.18
N ILE A 165 5.42 0.38 -10.81
CA ILE A 165 6.21 -0.45 -11.72
C ILE A 165 5.34 -1.66 -12.04
N LYS A 166 5.00 -1.83 -13.31
CA LYS A 166 4.24 -2.98 -13.80
C LYS A 166 5.18 -4.17 -13.96
N VAL A 167 4.79 -5.31 -13.42
CA VAL A 167 5.48 -6.59 -13.57
C VAL A 167 4.61 -7.46 -14.47
N LYS A 168 5.06 -7.71 -15.69
CA LYS A 168 4.37 -8.53 -16.67
C LYS A 168 5.06 -9.89 -16.79
N GLY A 169 4.32 -10.96 -16.52
CA GLY A 169 4.74 -12.34 -16.73
C GLY A 169 3.57 -13.15 -17.28
N ALA A 170 3.05 -14.10 -16.49
CA ALA A 170 1.82 -14.83 -16.82
C ALA A 170 0.57 -13.93 -16.76
N TYR A 171 0.58 -12.96 -15.86
CA TYR A 171 -0.43 -11.90 -15.70
C TYR A 171 0.29 -10.61 -15.28
N GLU A 172 -0.44 -9.49 -15.21
CA GLU A 172 0.10 -8.20 -14.79
C GLU A 172 -0.07 -8.00 -13.29
N GLN A 173 1.03 -7.68 -12.61
CA GLN A 173 1.07 -7.25 -11.22
C GLN A 173 1.73 -5.86 -11.13
N ILE A 174 1.59 -5.19 -10.00
CA ILE A 174 2.16 -3.87 -9.77
C ILE A 174 2.95 -3.81 -8.47
N ILE A 175 4.04 -3.06 -8.53
CA ILE A 175 4.80 -2.58 -7.37
C ILE A 175 4.49 -1.10 -7.23
N GLN A 176 3.94 -0.70 -6.10
CA GLN A 176 3.58 0.69 -5.86
C GLN A 176 4.79 1.47 -5.35
N VAL A 177 5.09 2.63 -5.95
CA VAL A 177 6.16 3.51 -5.50
C VAL A 177 5.55 4.79 -4.93
N CYS A 178 5.85 5.08 -3.67
CA CYS A 178 5.41 6.26 -2.93
C CYS A 178 6.62 7.14 -2.60
N LEU A 179 6.68 8.31 -3.22
CA LEU A 179 7.74 9.29 -3.02
C LEU A 179 7.20 10.48 -2.23
N THR A 180 7.82 10.80 -1.10
CA THR A 180 7.53 12.01 -0.32
C THR A 180 8.72 12.96 -0.43
N VAL A 181 8.52 14.08 -1.12
CA VAL A 181 9.56 15.11 -1.31
C VAL A 181 9.37 16.20 -0.28
N ARG A 182 10.37 16.41 0.57
CA ARG A 182 10.37 17.50 1.54
C ARG A 182 10.47 18.86 0.82
N PRO A 183 9.88 19.94 1.37
CA PRO A 183 10.11 21.27 0.82
C PRO A 183 11.59 21.64 0.98
N ARG A 184 12.17 22.36 0.00
CA ARG A 184 13.60 22.73 0.01
C ARG A 184 14.06 23.41 1.31
N GLN A 185 13.20 24.20 1.94
CA GLN A 185 13.49 24.86 3.22
C GLN A 185 13.74 23.87 4.37
N ALA A 186 13.22 22.65 4.27
CA ALA A 186 13.43 21.57 5.24
C ALA A 186 14.57 20.63 4.87
N CYS A 187 15.29 20.91 3.77
CA CYS A 187 16.32 20.03 3.19
C CYS A 187 17.75 20.44 3.53
N GLY A 188 17.94 21.57 4.20
CA GLY A 188 19.25 22.03 4.61
C GLY A 188 19.19 22.76 5.95
N CYS A 189 20.33 22.75 6.65
CA CYS A 189 20.58 23.63 7.77
C CYS A 189 21.65 24.63 7.33
N HIS A 190 21.30 25.90 7.26
CA HIS A 190 22.28 26.97 7.08
C HIS A 190 22.88 27.30 8.43
N VAL A 191 24.19 27.13 8.57
CA VAL A 191 24.91 27.46 9.80
C VAL A 191 25.93 28.54 9.47
N GLU A 192 25.73 29.72 10.06
CA GLU A 192 26.72 30.79 10.04
C GLU A 192 27.46 30.76 11.37
N GLN A 193 28.78 30.60 11.31
CA GLN A 193 29.64 30.57 12.48
C GLN A 193 30.73 31.63 12.32
N GLY A 194 30.72 32.61 13.23
CA GLY A 194 31.77 33.62 13.36
C GLY A 194 32.77 33.26 14.46
N ASP A 195 33.42 34.28 15.02
CA ASP A 195 34.30 34.12 16.17
C ASP A 195 33.55 33.53 17.38
N ILE A 196 34.28 32.86 18.27
CA ILE A 196 33.70 32.29 19.49
C ILE A 196 33.06 33.41 20.31
N PRO A 197 31.76 33.34 20.63
CA PRO A 197 31.12 34.36 21.44
C PRO A 197 31.83 34.46 22.79
N LYS A 198 31.92 35.67 23.33
CA LYS A 198 32.53 35.94 24.62
C LYS A 198 31.46 36.18 25.68
N ARG A 199 31.63 35.59 26.88
CA ARG A 199 30.75 35.84 28.04
C ARG A 199 31.50 36.55 29.15
N VAL A 200 30.78 37.39 29.88
CA VAL A 200 31.29 37.97 31.13
C VAL A 200 31.15 36.92 32.22
N LYS A 201 32.24 36.61 32.90
CA LYS A 201 32.25 35.64 33.98
C LYS A 201 31.47 36.20 35.18
N ALA A 202 30.67 35.36 35.83
CA ALA A 202 30.06 35.74 37.10
C ALA A 202 31.17 35.97 38.14
N HIS A 203 31.24 37.20 38.66
CA HIS A 203 32.24 37.60 39.64
C HIS A 203 31.62 37.76 41.02
N HIS A 204 32.44 37.51 42.05
CA HIS A 204 32.10 37.96 43.40
C HIS A 204 32.27 39.48 43.49
N TRP A 205 31.49 40.10 44.38
CA TRP A 205 31.38 41.55 44.55
C TRP A 205 32.72 42.27 44.84
N TYR A 206 33.77 41.56 45.24
CA TYR A 206 35.09 42.09 45.54
C TYR A 206 36.10 42.03 44.36
N HIS A 207 35.71 41.52 43.19
CA HIS A 207 36.54 41.60 41.98
C HIS A 207 36.30 42.93 41.26
N HIS A 208 37.32 43.79 41.25
CA HIS A 208 37.22 45.17 40.71
C HIS A 208 37.15 45.27 39.18
N PHE A 209 37.25 44.16 38.44
CA PHE A 209 37.19 44.14 36.97
C PHE A 209 36.35 42.97 36.46
N GLN A 210 35.58 43.20 35.40
CA GLN A 210 34.84 42.16 34.68
C GLN A 210 35.79 41.38 33.77
N CYS A 211 36.00 40.11 34.05
CA CYS A 211 36.72 39.21 33.16
C CYS A 211 35.77 38.68 32.07
N VAL A 212 36.30 38.62 30.85
CA VAL A 212 35.62 38.07 29.69
C VAL A 212 36.30 36.76 29.32
N GLU A 213 35.53 35.71 29.12
CA GLU A 213 36.02 34.39 28.69
C GLU A 213 35.23 33.91 27.46
N ASP A 214 35.86 33.06 26.65
CA ASP A 214 35.20 32.46 25.49
C ASP A 214 34.10 31.51 25.96
N CYS A 215 32.94 31.54 25.29
CA CYS A 215 31.79 30.70 25.62
C CYS A 215 32.05 29.21 25.39
N PHE A 216 32.99 28.87 24.51
CA PHE A 216 33.30 27.51 24.10
C PHE A 216 34.82 27.33 23.97
N GLU A 217 35.31 26.12 24.17
CA GLU A 217 36.70 25.80 23.88
C GLU A 217 36.95 25.86 22.36
N PRO A 218 38.08 26.43 21.89
CA PRO A 218 38.40 26.45 20.48
C PRO A 218 38.62 25.03 19.95
N ALA A 219 38.11 24.77 18.75
CA ALA A 219 38.28 23.47 18.11
C ALA A 219 39.77 23.12 17.98
N LYS A 220 40.16 21.92 18.43
CA LYS A 220 41.54 21.44 18.29
C LYS A 220 41.91 21.39 16.81
N LYS A 221 43.03 22.01 16.43
CA LYS A 221 43.59 21.85 15.08
C LYS A 221 44.06 20.40 14.95
N VAL A 222 43.43 19.63 14.07
CA VAL A 222 43.96 18.34 13.63
C VAL A 222 45.07 18.66 12.64
N GLY A 223 46.31 18.37 13.03
CA GLY A 223 47.50 18.48 12.18
C GLY A 223 47.71 17.23 11.35
#